data_AF-A0A8T5AL82-F1
#
_entry.id   AF-A0A8T5AL82-F1
#
_cell.length_a   1.000
_cell.length_b   1.000
_cell.length_c   1.000
_cell.angle_alpha   90.00
_cell.angle_beta   90.00
_cell.angle_gamma   90.00
#
_symmetry.space_group_name_H-M   'P 1'
#
loop_
_entity.id
_entity.type
_entity.pdbx_description
1 polymer ?
#
loop_
_entity_poly.entity_id
_entity_poly.type
_entity_poly.pdbx_seq_one_letter_code
_entity_poly.pdbx_strand_id
1 'polypeptide(L)' 'MGYQRRSFSRGFSKPVEEGKEYNVQITDTSRRGDGIAKVEGYIIFVPNTKPGDNVKVKIVSVRPRFAVAEVVG' A
#
# COMPACT_ATOMS: atom_id res chain seq x y z
N MET A 1 -41.87 2.10 -11.57
CA MET A 1 -40.74 1.72 -12.44
C MET A 1 -39.54 2.56 -12.03
N GLY A 2 -38.47 1.95 -11.51
CA GLY A 2 -37.32 2.68 -10.97
C GLY A 2 -36.63 1.93 -9.84
N TYR A 3 -36.22 0.68 -10.09
CA TYR A 3 -35.19 0.06 -9.26
C TYR A 3 -33.89 0.83 -9.51
N GLN A 4 -33.69 1.95 -8.83
CA GLN A 4 -32.35 2.44 -8.60
C GLN A 4 -31.76 1.53 -7.52
N ARG A 5 -31.43 0.31 -7.94
CA ARG A 5 -30.45 -0.51 -7.26
C ARG A 5 -29.27 0.42 -7.07
N ARG A 6 -29.04 0.86 -5.84
CA ARG A 6 -27.69 1.19 -5.36
C ARG A 6 -26.89 -0.12 -5.29
N SER A 7 -26.80 -0.84 -6.42
CA SER A 7 -25.55 -1.44 -6.85
C SER A 7 -24.71 -0.22 -7.25
N PHE A 8 -23.52 0.02 -6.72
CA PHE A 8 -22.42 -0.91 -6.57
C PHE A 8 -21.58 -0.52 -5.36
N SER A 9 -21.09 -1.54 -4.64
CA SER A 9 -20.00 -1.52 -3.66
C SER A 9 -19.96 -0.35 -2.67
N ARG A 10 -19.98 -0.67 -1.37
CA ARG A 10 -19.11 0.05 -0.43
C ARG A 10 -17.74 0.10 -1.10
N GLY A 11 -17.40 1.26 -1.65
CA GLY A 11 -16.12 1.53 -2.28
C GLY A 11 -15.08 1.41 -1.19
N PHE A 12 -14.64 0.19 -0.93
CA PHE A 12 -13.33 -0.04 -0.37
C PHE A 12 -12.37 0.35 -1.49
N SER A 13 -12.25 1.64 -1.77
CA SER A 13 -11.09 2.19 -2.45
C SER A 13 -9.94 1.73 -1.59
N LYS A 14 -9.25 0.68 -2.05
CA LYS A 14 -8.04 0.24 -1.38
C LYS A 14 -7.14 1.47 -1.33
N PRO A 15 -6.50 1.77 -0.19
CA PRO A 15 -5.71 3.00 -0.05
C PRO A 15 -4.54 3.07 -1.04
N VAL A 16 -4.23 1.94 -1.68
CA VAL A 16 -3.16 1.78 -2.67
C VAL A 16 -3.66 1.05 -3.92
N GLU A 17 -3.11 1.41 -5.06
CA GLU A 17 -3.41 0.85 -6.37
C GLU A 17 -2.17 0.19 -6.99
N GLU A 18 -2.34 -0.97 -7.61
CA GLU A 18 -1.29 -1.70 -8.31
C GLU A 18 -0.77 -0.89 -9.51
N GLY A 19 0.56 -0.81 -9.65
CA GLY A 19 1.24 -0.08 -10.73
C GLY A 19 1.47 1.40 -10.45
N LYS A 20 0.85 1.98 -9.41
CA LYS A 20 1.05 3.38 -9.01
C LYS A 20 2.22 3.54 -8.04
N GLU A 21 2.81 4.73 -8.10
CA GLU A 21 3.89 5.15 -7.22
C GLU A 21 3.35 6.01 -6.08
N TYR A 22 3.84 5.77 -4.87
CA TYR A 22 3.47 6.49 -3.67
C TYR A 22 4.72 6.86 -2.90
N ASN A 23 4.74 8.07 -2.33
CA ASN A 23 5.73 8.43 -1.32
C ASN A 23 5.23 7.91 0.03
N VAL A 24 5.98 6.98 0.62
CA VAL A 24 5.63 6.41 1.91
C VAL A 24 6.79 6.61 2.87
N GLN A 25 6.44 6.75 4.15
CA GLN A 25 7.44 6.72 5.21
C GLN A 25 7.54 5.32 5.76
N ILE A 26 8.76 4.82 5.82
CA ILE A 26 9.04 3.54 6.46
C ILE A 26 9.02 3.77 7.96
N THR A 27 8.07 3.16 8.64
CA THR A 27 7.89 3.33 10.08
C THR A 27 8.67 2.29 10.87
N ASP A 28 8.88 1.11 10.28
CA ASP A 28 9.49 -0.02 10.96
C ASP A 28 10.25 -0.91 9.96
N THR A 29 10.98 -1.91 10.44
CA THR A 29 11.68 -2.88 9.60
C THR A 29 11.55 -4.26 10.21
N SER A 30 11.12 -5.21 9.40
CA SER A 30 11.01 -6.62 9.75
C SER A 30 12.38 -7.21 10.09
N ARG A 31 12.40 -8.29 10.89
CA ARG A 31 13.64 -9.04 11.22
C ARG A 31 14.39 -9.58 10.00
N ARG A 32 13.73 -9.66 8.84
CA ARG A 32 14.33 -10.08 7.56
C ARG A 32 15.03 -8.95 6.80
N GLY A 33 14.87 -7.70 7.24
CA GLY A 33 15.39 -6.52 6.54
C GLY A 33 14.39 -5.87 5.57
N ASP A 34 13.13 -6.30 5.56
CA ASP A 34 12.06 -5.65 4.80
C ASP A 34 11.52 -4.45 5.58
N GLY A 35 11.49 -3.26 4.98
CA GLY A 35 10.85 -2.12 5.60
C GLY A 35 9.33 -2.21 5.54
N ILE A 36 8.71 -1.66 6.58
CA ILE A 36 7.28 -1.66 6.80
C ILE A 36 6.81 -0.22 6.71
N ALA A 37 6.03 0.07 5.67
CA ALA A 37 5.32 1.33 5.54
C ALA A 37 3.85 1.14 5.92
N LYS A 38 3.25 2.19 6.48
CA LYS A 38 1.85 2.19 6.89
C LYS A 38 1.11 3.36 6.27
N VAL A 39 0.11 3.08 5.45
CA VAL A 39 -0.73 4.08 4.78
C VAL A 39 -2.17 3.89 5.24
N GLU A 40 -2.72 4.84 5.99
CA GLU A 40 -4.11 4.78 6.51
C GLU A 40 -4.47 3.46 7.22
N GLY A 41 -3.51 2.86 7.94
CA GLY A 41 -3.71 1.57 8.61
C GLY A 41 -3.42 0.33 7.75
N TYR A 42 -3.09 0.53 6.47
CA TYR A 42 -2.73 -0.50 5.52
C TYR A 42 -1.23 -0.75 5.49
N ILE A 43 -0.82 -2.01 5.62
CA ILE A 43 0.60 -2.40 5.67
C ILE A 43 1.13 -2.57 4.25
N ILE A 44 2.26 -1.93 3.97
CA ILE A 44 2.98 -2.07 2.71
C ILE A 44 4.38 -2.58 3.02
N PHE A 45 4.73 -3.72 2.44
CA PHE A 45 6.07 -4.29 2.54
C PHE A 45 6.95 -3.72 1.44
N VAL A 46 8.10 -3.17 1.83
CA VAL A 46 9.05 -2.53 0.93
C VAL A 46 10.45 -3.10 1.22
N PRO A 47 10.98 -4.01 0.38
CA PRO A 47 12.30 -4.59 0.59
C PRO A 47 13.39 -3.52 0.45
N ASN A 48 14.55 -3.73 1.08
CA ASN A 48 15.71 -2.83 1.02
C ASN A 48 15.47 -1.42 1.58
N THR A 49 14.60 -1.28 2.58
CA THR A 49 14.35 0.02 3.23
C THR A 49 14.53 -0.03 4.74
N LYS A 50 14.72 1.15 5.35
CA LYS A 50 15.02 1.31 6.78
C LYS A 50 14.00 2.21 7.46
N PRO A 51 13.78 2.09 8.77
CA PRO A 51 12.81 2.90 9.47
C PRO A 51 13.31 4.34 9.55
N GLY A 52 12.43 5.29 9.26
CA GLY A 52 12.73 6.72 9.17
C GLY A 52 12.93 7.24 7.75
N ASP A 53 13.13 6.36 6.77
CA ASP A 53 13.30 6.76 5.38
C ASP A 53 11.97 7.17 4.72
N ASN A 54 12.02 8.23 3.92
CA ASN A 54 10.94 8.65 3.03
C ASN A 54 11.35 8.31 1.60
N VAL A 55 10.87 7.18 1.10
CA VAL A 55 11.19 6.68 -0.24
C VAL A 55 9.95 6.65 -1.12
N LYS A 56 10.17 6.74 -2.42
CA LYS A 56 9.13 6.51 -3.41
C LYS A 56 9.06 5.02 -3.71
N VAL A 57 7.87 4.45 -3.55
CA VAL A 57 7.63 3.03 -3.77
C VAL A 57 6.57 2.84 -4.84
N LYS A 58 6.77 1.86 -5.72
CA LYS A 58 5.78 1.43 -6.71
C LYS A 58 5.09 0.18 -6.22
N ILE A 59 3.77 0.23 -6.13
CA ILE A 59 2.96 -0.91 -5.71
C ILE A 59 2.99 -1.95 -6.82
N VAL A 60 3.54 -3.12 -6.54
CA VAL A 60 3.61 -4.21 -7.52
C VAL A 60 2.49 -5.23 -7.31
N SER A 61 1.98 -5.35 -6.08
CA SER A 61 0.85 -6.22 -5.80
C SER A 61 0.03 -5.74 -4.61
N VAL A 62 -1.30 -5.77 -4.72
CA VAL A 62 -2.22 -5.38 -3.64
C VAL A 62 -3.05 -6.58 -3.20
N ARG A 63 -2.83 -7.03 -1.97
CA ARG A 63 -3.61 -8.10 -1.34
C ARG A 63 -4.80 -7.53 -0.56
N PRO A 64 -5.58 -8.33 0.18
CA PRO A 64 -6.68 -7.79 1.00
C PRO A 64 -6.23 -7.17 2.33
N ARG A 65 -5.06 -7.58 2.87
CA ARG A 65 -4.55 -7.16 4.18
C ARG A 65 -3.26 -6.33 4.12
N PHE A 66 -2.56 -6.38 2.98
CA PHE A 66 -1.28 -5.71 2.79
C PHE A 66 -1.00 -5.49 1.30
N ALA A 67 -0.05 -4.63 0.98
CA ALA A 67 0.51 -4.51 -0.36
C ALA A 67 2.00 -4.81 -0.34
N VAL A 68 2.50 -5.18 -1.51
CA VAL A 68 3.93 -5.30 -1.79
C VAL A 68 4.27 -4.16 -2.73
N ALA A 69 5.32 -3.42 -2.39
CA ALA A 69 5.85 -2.34 -3.20
C ALA A 69 7.36 -2.49 -3.34
N GLU A 70 7.91 -1.95 -4.41
CA GLU A 70 9.35 -1.89 -4.65
C GLU A 70 9.83 -0.44 -4.64
N VAL A 71 11.03 -0.21 -4.14
CA VAL A 71 11.65 1.13 -4.16
C VAL A 71 12.00 1.50 -5.60
N VAL A 72 11.58 2.69 -6.02
CA VAL A 72 11.88 3.23 -7.35
C VAL A 72 12.80 4.47 -7.31
N GLY A 73 13.22 4.90 -6.12
CA GLY A 73 14.12 6.03 -5.91
C GLY A 73 14.89 5.97 -4.61
#